data_AF-A0A822V4H3-F1
#
_entry.id   AF-A0A822V4H3-F1
#
_cell.length_a   1.000
_cell.length_b   1.000
_cell.length_c   1.000
_cell.angle_alpha   90.00
_cell.angle_beta   90.00
_cell.angle_gamma   90.00
#
_symmetry.space_group_name_H-M   'P 1'
#
loop_
_entity.id
_entity.type
_entity.pdbx_description
1 polymer ?
#
loop_
_entity_poly.entity_id
_entity_poly.type
_entity_poly.pdbx_seq_one_letter_code
_entity_poly.pdbx_strand_id
1 'polypeptide(L)'
;MNKEHVGPSEYLGFLSQVSQFIDPQIARDAADFDYGQWELPFEAVLIELTGMPRNEIEIDFNTVELLAKEADITEEGVIDPETWRKFLDWYHSNTTKVGA
;
A
#
# COMPACT_ATOMS: atom_id res chain seq x y z
N MET A 1 -20.43 3.20 -16.19
CA MET A 1 -19.11 3.05 -15.53
C MET A 1 -19.40 2.46 -14.16
N ASN A 2 -19.16 1.16 -14.00
CA ASN A 2 -19.18 0.56 -12.66
C ASN A 2 -17.95 1.11 -11.95
N LYS A 3 -18.15 2.00 -10.98
CA LYS A 3 -17.08 2.32 -10.04
C LYS A 3 -16.81 1.03 -9.28
N GLU A 4 -15.70 0.38 -9.56
CA GLU A 4 -15.18 -0.68 -8.69
C GLU A 4 -14.86 0.01 -7.37
N HIS A 5 -15.80 -0.02 -6.44
CA HIS A 5 -15.60 0.49 -5.09
C HIS A 5 -14.62 -0.45 -4.41
N VAL A 6 -13.37 -0.01 -4.27
CA VAL A 6 -12.40 -0.70 -3.41
C VAL A 6 -12.54 -0.17 -1.99
N GLY A 7 -12.34 -1.02 -1.00
CA GLY A 7 -12.49 -0.65 0.41
C GLY A 7 -11.83 -1.66 1.35
N PRO A 8 -12.38 -1.83 2.57
CA PRO A 8 -11.79 -2.69 3.60
C PRO A 8 -11.46 -4.12 3.14
N SER A 9 -12.27 -4.69 2.24
CA SER A 9 -12.06 -6.05 1.72
C SER A 9 -10.81 -6.13 0.85
N GLU A 10 -10.65 -5.21 -0.10
CA GLU A 10 -9.48 -5.13 -0.98
C GLU A 10 -8.23 -4.78 -0.19
N TYR A 11 -8.35 -3.92 0.82
CA TYR A 11 -7.27 -3.62 1.75
C TYR A 11 -6.80 -4.87 2.50
N LEU A 12 -7.71 -5.67 3.08
CA LEU A 12 -7.36 -6.93 3.73
C LEU A 12 -6.73 -7.93 2.75
N GLY A 13 -7.18 -7.94 1.50
CA GLY A 13 -6.58 -8.72 0.42
C GLY A 13 -5.14 -8.31 0.15
N PHE A 14 -4.88 -7.00 0.07
CA PHE A 14 -3.53 -6.44 -0.04
C PHE A 14 -2.67 -6.77 1.18
N LEU A 15 -3.17 -6.52 2.40
CA LEU A 15 -2.46 -6.82 3.64
C LEU A 15 -2.05 -8.29 3.72
N SER A 16 -2.94 -9.21 3.33
CA SER A 16 -2.62 -10.65 3.28
C SER A 16 -1.42 -10.95 2.38
N GLN A 17 -1.33 -10.30 1.21
CA GLN A 17 -0.21 -10.48 0.27
C GLN A 17 1.13 -10.04 0.89
N VAL A 18 1.12 -8.91 1.60
CA VAL A 18 2.35 -8.26 2.08
C VAL A 18 2.72 -8.61 3.52
N SER A 19 1.80 -9.20 4.29
CA SER A 19 1.95 -9.48 5.73
C SER A 19 3.19 -10.30 6.10
N GLN A 20 3.64 -11.18 5.20
CA GLN A 20 4.83 -12.00 5.41
C GLN A 20 6.15 -11.24 5.31
N PHE A 21 6.14 -10.04 4.71
CA PHE A 21 7.35 -9.24 4.46
C PHE A 21 7.52 -8.09 5.44
N ILE A 22 6.46 -7.72 6.17
CA ILE A 22 6.46 -6.62 7.13
C ILE A 22 6.54 -7.14 8.56
N ASP A 23 6.81 -6.25 9.54
CA ASP A 23 6.83 -6.63 10.94
C ASP A 23 5.49 -7.29 11.37
N PRO A 24 5.50 -8.47 12.03
CA PRO A 24 4.28 -9.17 12.43
C PRO A 24 3.37 -8.37 13.37
N GLN A 25 3.92 -7.45 14.17
CA GLN A 25 3.15 -6.54 15.01
C GLN A 25 2.45 -5.49 14.14
N ILE A 26 3.15 -4.90 13.16
CA ILE A 26 2.54 -3.97 12.20
C ILE A 26 1.43 -4.66 11.41
N ALA A 27 1.64 -5.89 10.93
CA ALA A 27 0.60 -6.62 10.23
C ALA A 27 -0.66 -6.89 11.08
N ARG A 28 -0.49 -7.10 12.39
CA ARG A 28 -1.61 -7.29 13.33
C ARG A 28 -2.34 -5.99 13.59
N ASP A 29 -1.61 -4.93 13.91
CA ASP A 29 -2.18 -3.60 14.15
C ASP A 29 -2.91 -3.09 12.90
N ALA A 30 -2.33 -3.37 11.73
CA ALA A 30 -2.91 -3.03 10.44
C ALA A 30 -4.18 -3.83 10.10
N ALA A 31 -4.37 -5.01 10.72
CA ALA A 31 -5.58 -5.82 10.59
C ALA A 31 -6.67 -5.47 11.64
N ASP A 32 -6.30 -4.77 12.72
CA ASP A 32 -7.16 -4.42 13.84
C ASP A 32 -7.67 -2.97 13.72
N PHE A 33 -8.55 -2.74 12.73
CA PHE A 33 -9.11 -1.43 12.43
C PHE A 33 -10.64 -1.44 12.48
N ASP A 34 -11.23 -0.30 12.85
CA ASP A 34 -12.68 -0.10 12.76
C ASP A 34 -13.10 -0.01 11.29
N TYR A 35 -14.15 -0.76 10.90
CA TYR A 35 -14.64 -0.82 9.53
C TYR A 35 -15.02 0.59 9.01
N GLY A 36 -14.16 1.18 8.18
CA GLY A 36 -14.24 2.58 7.72
C GLY A 36 -13.11 3.51 8.18
N GLN A 37 -12.07 2.97 8.83
CA GLN A 37 -10.83 3.68 9.20
C GLN A 37 -9.58 2.89 8.78
N TRP A 38 -9.64 2.21 7.65
CA TRP A 38 -8.56 1.35 7.14
C TRP A 38 -7.42 2.16 6.48
N GLU A 39 -7.62 3.46 6.27
CA GLU A 39 -6.73 4.36 5.55
C GLU A 39 -5.40 4.59 6.29
N LEU A 40 -5.44 4.78 7.61
CA LEU A 40 -4.23 4.94 8.45
C LEU A 40 -3.42 3.62 8.57
N PRO A 41 -4.05 2.47 8.85
CA PRO A 41 -3.41 1.16 8.70
C PRO A 41 -2.77 0.95 7.34
N PHE A 42 -3.46 1.32 6.26
CA PHE A 42 -2.95 1.19 4.90
C PHE A 42 -1.70 2.06 4.69
N GLU A 43 -1.69 3.31 5.14
CA GLU A 43 -0.50 4.16 5.11
C GLU A 43 0.69 3.51 5.83
N ALA A 44 0.47 3.00 7.05
CA ALA A 44 1.53 2.36 7.83
C ALA A 44 2.15 1.16 7.09
N VAL A 45 1.32 0.36 6.43
CA VAL A 45 1.79 -0.75 5.59
C VAL A 45 2.60 -0.26 4.39
N LEU A 46 2.19 0.83 3.72
CA LEU A 46 2.97 1.42 2.62
C LEU A 46 4.35 1.89 3.10
N ILE A 47 4.41 2.55 4.27
CA ILE A 47 5.67 3.02 4.87
C ILE A 47 6.59 1.84 5.15
N GLU A 48 6.08 0.79 5.79
CA GLU A 48 6.89 -0.38 6.15
C GLU A 48 7.42 -1.10 4.90
N LEU A 49 6.61 -1.21 3.85
CA LEU A 49 7.04 -1.74 2.56
C LEU A 49 8.21 -0.96 1.96
N THR A 50 8.24 0.37 2.09
CA THR A 50 9.35 1.18 1.57
C THR A 50 10.70 0.87 2.24
N GLY A 51 10.69 0.25 3.42
CA GLY A 51 11.88 -0.25 4.11
C GLY A 51 12.41 -1.58 3.58
N MET A 52 11.68 -2.27 2.71
CA MET A 52 11.98 -3.64 2.27
C MET A 52 12.63 -3.69 0.87
N PRO A 53 13.37 -4.75 0.52
CA PRO A 53 13.86 -4.96 -0.84
C PRO A 53 12.71 -5.19 -1.83
N ARG A 54 12.47 -4.24 -2.74
CA ARG A 54 11.36 -4.32 -3.72
C ARG A 54 11.38 -5.59 -4.59
N ASN A 55 12.54 -6.16 -4.86
CA ASN A 55 12.72 -7.33 -5.74
C ASN A 55 12.13 -8.63 -5.18
N GLU A 56 11.75 -8.64 -3.90
CA GLU A 56 11.26 -9.82 -3.19
C GLU A 56 9.74 -9.82 -3.02
N ILE A 57 9.06 -8.72 -3.36
CA ILE A 57 7.65 -8.51 -3.04
C ILE A 57 6.85 -8.34 -4.34
N GLU A 58 5.95 -9.27 -4.62
CA GLU A 58 4.97 -9.12 -5.70
C GLU A 58 3.71 -8.45 -5.15
N ILE A 59 3.28 -7.37 -5.79
CA ILE A 59 2.12 -6.57 -5.36
C ILE A 59 1.25 -6.30 -6.58
N ASP A 60 -0.05 -6.48 -6.42
CA ASP A 60 -1.03 -5.94 -7.37
C ASP A 60 -1.10 -4.41 -7.26
N PHE A 61 -0.31 -3.74 -8.10
CA PHE A 61 -0.25 -2.28 -8.12
C PHE A 61 -1.59 -1.64 -8.45
N ASN A 62 -2.44 -2.29 -9.27
CA ASN A 62 -3.74 -1.71 -9.60
C ASN A 62 -4.63 -1.65 -8.36
N THR A 63 -4.63 -2.71 -7.54
CA THR A 63 -5.34 -2.71 -6.26
C THR A 63 -4.78 -1.62 -5.33
N VAL A 64 -3.46 -1.50 -5.21
CA VAL A 64 -2.84 -0.50 -4.33
C VAL A 64 -3.12 0.93 -4.80
N GLU A 65 -3.09 1.20 -6.11
CA GLU A 65 -3.42 2.52 -6.66
C GLU A 65 -4.88 2.89 -6.42
N LEU A 66 -5.81 1.92 -6.58
CA LEU A 66 -7.22 2.14 -6.29
C LEU A 66 -7.44 2.40 -4.79
N LEU A 67 -6.79 1.63 -3.92
CA LEU A 67 -6.85 1.84 -2.47
C LEU A 67 -6.29 3.22 -2.08
N ALA A 68 -5.18 3.65 -2.67
CA ALA A 68 -4.61 4.98 -2.42
C ALA A 68 -5.55 6.11 -2.85
N LYS A 69 -6.29 5.94 -3.95
CA LYS A 69 -7.32 6.90 -4.39
C LYS A 69 -8.50 6.95 -3.44
N GLU A 70 -9.03 5.80 -3.02
CA GLU A 70 -10.18 5.74 -2.11
C GLU A 70 -9.81 6.18 -0.68
N ALA A 71 -8.57 5.97 -0.25
CA ALA A 71 -8.04 6.46 1.02
C ALA A 71 -7.66 7.95 1.01
N ASP A 72 -7.93 8.66 -0.09
CA ASP A 72 -7.60 10.08 -0.29
C ASP A 72 -6.10 10.39 -0.07
N ILE A 73 -5.24 9.43 -0.41
CA ILE A 73 -3.79 9.51 -0.30
C ILE A 73 -3.19 10.18 -1.55
N THR A 74 -3.90 10.14 -2.67
CA THR A 74 -3.40 10.60 -3.98
C THR A 74 -3.74 12.04 -4.33
N GLU A 75 -4.72 12.66 -3.67
CA GLU A 75 -5.18 14.03 -3.93
C GLU A 75 -5.08 14.82 -2.61
N GLU A 76 -4.07 15.69 -2.45
CA GLU A 76 -3.90 16.68 -1.35
C GLU A 76 -4.84 16.55 -0.11
N GLY A 77 -4.78 15.41 0.60
CA GLY A 77 -5.73 14.99 1.63
C GLY A 77 -5.07 14.59 2.96
N VAL A 78 -5.72 13.69 3.71
CA VAL A 78 -5.46 13.34 5.13
C VAL A 78 -4.11 12.66 5.37
N ILE A 79 -3.46 12.13 4.33
CA ILE A 79 -2.21 11.38 4.40
C ILE A 79 -1.11 12.10 3.62
N ASP A 80 0.14 12.03 4.12
CA ASP A 80 1.28 12.75 3.55
C ASP A 80 1.56 12.32 2.10
N PRO A 81 1.46 13.23 1.10
CA PRO A 81 1.82 12.95 -0.30
C PRO A 81 3.25 12.40 -0.46
N GLU A 82 4.13 12.66 0.52
CA GLU A 82 5.46 12.10 0.58
C GLU A 82 5.45 10.58 0.75
N THR A 83 4.49 10.01 1.51
CA THR A 83 4.34 8.56 1.69
C THR A 83 4.02 7.87 0.37
N TRP A 84 3.05 8.39 -0.39
CA TRP A 84 2.72 7.84 -1.71
C TRP A 84 3.88 7.94 -2.68
N ARG A 85 4.58 9.08 -2.71
CA ARG A 85 5.76 9.27 -3.55
C ARG A 85 6.88 8.29 -3.18
N LYS A 86 7.16 8.09 -1.88
CA LYS A 86 8.15 7.10 -1.40
C LYS A 86 7.76 5.70 -1.83
N PHE A 87 6.49 5.34 -1.72
CA PHE A 87 5.99 4.04 -2.18
C PHE A 87 6.17 3.88 -3.69
N LEU A 88 5.85 4.89 -4.50
CA LEU A 88 6.07 4.84 -5.95
C LEU A 88 7.56 4.70 -6.31
N ASP A 89 8.43 5.51 -5.68
CA ASP A 89 9.87 5.46 -5.90
C ASP A 89 10.42 4.06 -5.54
N TRP A 90 9.99 3.51 -4.41
CA TRP A 90 10.30 2.14 -3.98
C TRP A 90 9.75 1.10 -4.96
N TYR A 91 8.50 1.24 -5.40
CA TYR A 91 7.86 0.31 -6.32
C TYR A 91 8.58 0.24 -7.67
N HIS A 92 9.07 1.39 -8.15
CA HIS A 92 9.80 1.54 -9.40
C HIS A 92 11.31 1.33 -9.27
N SER A 93 11.87 1.20 -8.06
CA SER A 93 13.32 1.08 -7.84
C SER A 93 13.93 -0.20 -8.43
N ASN A 94 13.13 -1.11 -8.99
CA ASN A 94 13.54 -2.34 -9.66
C ASN A 94 13.06 -2.48 -11.12
N THR A 95 12.43 -1.46 -11.72
CA THR A 95 12.18 -1.48 -13.18
C THR A 95 13.41 -1.10 -13.99
N THR A 96 14.52 -0.70 -13.35
CA THR A 96 15.81 -0.48 -14.01
C THR A 96 16.58 -1.80 -14.21
N LYS A 97 16.03 -2.72 -15.04
CA LYS A 97 16.89 -3.72 -15.69
C LYS A 97 17.63 -3.06 -16.86
N VAL A 98 18.90 -2.73 -16.60
CA VAL A 98 20.07 -2.92 -17.47
C VAL A 98 19.93 -2.38 -18.92
N GLY A 99 20.30 -1.12 -19.11
CA GLY A 99 20.91 -0.68 -20.36
C GLY A 99 22.42 -0.87 -20.27
N ALA A 100 22.90 -2.02 -20.72
CA ALA A 100 24.31 -2.30 -21.01
C ALA A 100 24.48 -2.50 -22.51
#